data_AF-A0A6I9S2G1-F1
#
_entry.id   AF-A0A6I9S2G1-F1
#
_cell.length_a   1.000
_cell.length_b   1.000
_cell.length_c   1.000
_cell.angle_alpha   90.00
_cell.angle_beta   90.00
_cell.angle_gamma   90.00
#
_symmetry.space_group_name_H-M   'P 1'
#
loop_
_entity.id
_entity.type
_entity.pdbx_description
1 polymer ?
#
loop_
_entity_poly.entity_id
_entity_poly.type
_entity_poly.pdbx_seq_one_letter_code
_entity_poly.pdbx_strand_id
1 'polypeptide(L)'
;MKLSLLPPLMILCSEFLLQNPPLTTALPVAPPTTHLEQTGLVTPVRRPNNIIFHPSTNSCVLRQSLNEPLKLGPCNQSDGWTYTPQKLLMVKGTYFCLQAVDSGKPARLGIVCSSDSEWEVTSSGKPHLSTKKADGSFLCLDVDPGNTLITNPCLCLSNERCEADNQWFEISSRNKDYIAGITSSSSRTVSSLP
;
A
#
# COMPACT_ATOMS: atom_id res chain seq x y z
N MET A 1 -22.77 -24.63 -48.10
CA MET A 1 -21.34 -24.21 -48.12
C MET A 1 -21.29 -22.87 -47.37
N LYS A 2 -20.65 -22.64 -46.23
CA LYS A 2 -19.66 -23.37 -45.42
C LYS A 2 -20.15 -23.43 -43.97
N LEU A 3 -20.07 -24.60 -43.35
CA LEU A 3 -19.96 -24.75 -41.90
C LEU A 3 -18.51 -24.45 -41.52
N SER A 4 -18.28 -23.72 -40.43
CA SER A 4 -17.00 -23.74 -39.73
C SER A 4 -17.25 -24.00 -38.24
N LEU A 5 -16.94 -25.24 -37.87
CA LEU A 5 -16.80 -25.78 -36.52
C LEU A 5 -15.61 -25.11 -35.78
N LEU A 6 -15.69 -25.10 -34.44
CA LEU A 6 -14.72 -24.58 -33.44
C LEU A 6 -13.33 -25.27 -33.49
N PRO A 7 -12.36 -24.80 -32.66
CA PRO A 7 -12.17 -25.57 -31.41
C PRO A 7 -11.98 -24.71 -30.13
N PRO A 8 -12.27 -25.31 -28.96
CA PRO A 8 -12.01 -24.75 -27.63
C PRO A 8 -10.54 -24.98 -27.23
N LEU A 9 -9.89 -23.96 -26.66
CA LEU A 9 -8.57 -24.11 -26.03
C LEU A 9 -8.74 -24.64 -24.60
N MET A 10 -8.84 -25.96 -24.49
CA MET A 10 -8.61 -26.72 -23.26
C MET A 10 -7.68 -27.88 -23.60
N ILE A 11 -6.36 -27.65 -23.54
CA ILE A 11 -5.36 -28.73 -23.56
C ILE A 11 -4.27 -28.45 -22.52
N LEU A 12 -4.43 -29.15 -21.39
CA LEU A 12 -3.43 -29.95 -20.64
C LEU A 12 -2.19 -29.22 -20.08
N CYS A 13 -2.31 -28.83 -18.81
CA CYS A 13 -1.24 -29.09 -17.85
C CYS A 13 -1.08 -30.60 -17.66
N SER A 14 0.17 -31.07 -17.55
CA SER A 14 0.65 -32.44 -17.27
C SER A 14 1.17 -33.19 -18.50
N GLU A 15 2.46 -33.00 -18.80
CA GLU A 15 3.44 -34.03 -19.25
C GLU A 15 4.83 -33.38 -19.47
N PHE A 16 5.39 -32.74 -18.42
CA PHE A 16 6.84 -32.56 -18.33
C PHE A 16 7.32 -33.05 -16.97
N LEU A 17 6.96 -34.30 -16.67
CA LEU A 17 7.68 -35.09 -15.70
C LEU A 17 8.95 -35.63 -16.37
N LEU A 18 10.05 -35.52 -15.63
CA LEU A 18 11.18 -36.45 -15.65
C LEU A 18 12.09 -36.42 -16.88
N GLN A 19 12.85 -35.34 -17.02
CA GLN A 19 14.26 -35.49 -17.44
C GLN A 19 15.15 -35.29 -16.22
N ASN A 20 15.44 -36.42 -15.56
CA ASN A 20 16.56 -36.54 -14.64
C ASN A 20 17.86 -36.35 -15.45
N PRO A 21 18.71 -35.35 -15.15
CA PRO A 21 20.07 -35.34 -15.67
C PRO A 21 20.89 -36.47 -15.02
N PRO A 22 21.89 -37.04 -15.72
CA PRO A 22 22.69 -38.13 -15.19
C PRO A 22 23.47 -37.70 -13.95
N LEU A 23 23.54 -38.59 -12.96
CA LEU A 23 24.38 -38.47 -11.78
C LEU A 23 25.86 -38.44 -12.20
N THR A 24 26.39 -37.25 -12.42
CA THR A 24 27.84 -37.03 -12.47
C THR A 24 28.35 -37.03 -11.03
N THR A 25 29.16 -38.04 -10.69
CA THR A 25 29.99 -38.09 -9.48
C THR A 25 30.84 -36.83 -9.37
N ALA A 26 30.44 -35.90 -8.51
CA ALA A 26 31.27 -34.78 -8.09
C ALA A 26 32.04 -35.19 -6.83
N LEU A 27 33.37 -35.10 -6.91
CA LEU A 27 34.32 -35.25 -5.80
C LEU A 27 34.01 -34.25 -4.67
N PRO A 28 34.28 -34.60 -3.39
CA PRO A 28 34.07 -33.67 -2.29
C PRO A 28 35.14 -32.57 -2.33
N VAL A 29 34.76 -31.38 -2.79
CA VAL A 29 35.52 -30.16 -2.54
C VAL A 29 35.22 -29.74 -1.11
N ALA A 30 36.23 -29.80 -0.24
CA ALA A 30 36.12 -29.31 1.13
C ALA A 30 35.70 -27.83 1.14
N PRO A 31 34.72 -27.43 1.98
CA PRO A 31 34.36 -26.03 2.09
C PRO A 31 35.51 -25.25 2.73
N PRO A 32 35.85 -24.04 2.24
CA PRO A 32 36.78 -23.18 2.93
C PRO A 32 36.16 -22.76 4.26
N THR A 33 36.83 -23.09 5.36
CA THR A 33 36.48 -22.67 6.72
C THR A 33 36.70 -21.16 6.83
N THR A 34 35.69 -20.36 6.52
CA THR A 34 35.64 -18.95 6.93
C THR A 34 34.88 -18.86 8.24
N HIS A 35 35.62 -19.00 9.34
CA HIS A 35 35.18 -18.56 10.65
C HIS A 35 35.16 -17.02 10.64
N LEU A 36 34.03 -16.44 10.25
CA LEU A 36 33.73 -15.04 10.53
C LEU A 36 32.84 -15.01 11.78
N GLU A 37 33.52 -14.88 12.90
CA GLU A 37 32.94 -14.37 14.13
C GLU A 37 32.51 -12.92 13.86
N GLN A 38 31.20 -12.71 13.66
CA GLN A 38 30.64 -11.37 13.54
C GLN A 38 29.51 -11.23 14.53
N THR A 39 29.88 -10.96 15.78
CA THR A 39 29.02 -10.32 16.76
C THR A 39 28.74 -8.89 16.30
N GLY A 40 27.77 -8.75 15.40
CA GLY A 40 27.21 -7.48 14.97
C GLY A 40 25.74 -7.68 14.71
N LEU A 41 24.88 -6.93 15.41
CA LEU A 41 23.46 -6.89 15.13
C LEU A 41 23.28 -6.33 13.70
N VAL A 42 23.19 -7.23 12.71
CA VAL A 42 22.78 -6.87 11.35
C VAL A 42 21.31 -6.51 11.43
N THR A 43 21.01 -5.23 11.63
CA THR A 43 19.67 -4.73 11.36
C THR A 43 19.47 -4.83 9.85
N PRO A 44 18.52 -5.64 9.36
CA PRO A 44 18.23 -5.63 7.93
C PRO A 44 17.83 -4.20 7.57
N VAL A 45 18.53 -3.59 6.61
CA VAL A 45 18.14 -2.30 6.04
C VAL A 45 16.81 -2.53 5.32
N ARG A 46 15.70 -2.41 6.05
CA ARG A 46 14.37 -2.46 5.47
C ARG A 46 14.25 -1.22 4.60
N ARG A 47 14.14 -1.43 3.28
CA ARG A 47 13.85 -0.35 2.34
C ARG A 47 12.66 0.45 2.88
N PRO A 48 12.71 1.79 2.87
CA PRO A 48 11.58 2.60 3.31
C PRO A 48 10.31 2.13 2.57
N ASN A 49 9.28 1.82 3.34
CA ASN A 49 7.95 1.55 2.83
C ASN A 49 7.11 2.75 3.22
N ASN A 50 6.47 3.40 2.24
CA ASN A 50 5.50 4.40 2.59
C ASN A 50 4.21 3.72 3.05
N ILE A 51 3.45 4.44 3.86
CA ILE A 51 2.08 4.10 4.27
C ILE A 51 1.18 5.27 3.89
N ILE A 52 -0.12 5.00 3.76
CA ILE A 52 -1.13 6.04 3.68
C ILE A 52 -1.77 6.11 5.06
N PHE A 53 -1.41 7.15 5.80
CA PHE A 53 -1.79 7.39 7.19
C PHE A 53 -3.00 8.31 7.25
N HIS A 54 -3.91 8.02 8.17
CA HIS A 54 -5.10 8.82 8.47
C HIS A 54 -4.94 9.40 9.89
N PRO A 55 -4.49 10.66 10.03
CA PRO A 55 -4.05 11.21 11.31
C PRO A 55 -5.14 11.27 12.38
N SER A 56 -6.37 11.60 12.00
CA SER A 56 -7.49 11.78 12.95
C SER A 56 -7.87 10.48 13.68
N THR A 57 -7.60 9.31 13.09
CA THR A 57 -7.85 7.99 13.70
C THR A 57 -6.58 7.25 14.08
N ASN A 58 -5.40 7.84 13.88
CA ASN A 58 -4.10 7.20 14.05
C ASN A 58 -4.02 5.79 13.40
N SER A 59 -4.57 5.65 12.20
CA SER A 59 -4.71 4.37 11.49
C SER A 59 -4.21 4.50 10.05
N CYS A 60 -4.00 3.37 9.38
CA CYS A 60 -3.47 3.34 8.03
C CYS A 60 -4.38 2.58 7.08
N VAL A 61 -4.26 2.88 5.79
CA VAL A 61 -4.95 2.16 4.72
C VAL A 61 -4.50 0.71 4.68
N LEU A 62 -5.45 -0.19 4.91
CA LEU A 62 -5.27 -1.62 5.02
C LEU A 62 -6.13 -2.33 3.97
N ARG A 63 -5.50 -3.25 3.26
CA ARG A 63 -6.17 -4.24 2.43
C ARG A 63 -6.33 -5.53 3.22
N GLN A 64 -7.58 -5.90 3.53
CA GLN A 64 -7.86 -7.14 4.26
C GLN A 64 -7.80 -8.36 3.35
N SER A 65 -8.36 -8.25 2.15
CA SER A 65 -8.30 -9.28 1.10
C SER A 65 -8.41 -8.61 -0.27
N LEU A 66 -8.34 -9.39 -1.35
CA LEU A 66 -8.49 -8.88 -2.72
C LEU A 66 -9.93 -8.44 -3.05
N ASN A 67 -10.94 -9.01 -2.36
CA ASN A 67 -12.36 -8.81 -2.68
C ASN A 67 -13.09 -7.92 -1.67
N GLU A 68 -12.42 -7.58 -0.57
CA GLU A 68 -12.97 -6.69 0.45
C GLU A 68 -12.58 -5.23 0.16
N PRO A 69 -13.45 -4.25 0.50
CA PRO A 69 -13.09 -2.85 0.45
C PRO A 69 -11.83 -2.56 1.27
N LEU A 70 -11.08 -1.54 0.85
CA LEU A 70 -10.00 -0.99 1.67
C LEU A 70 -10.58 -0.40 2.94
N LYS A 71 -9.90 -0.58 4.07
CA LYS A 71 -10.32 -0.05 5.37
C LYS A 71 -9.16 0.62 6.08
N LEU A 72 -9.46 1.42 7.10
CA LEU A 72 -8.46 1.81 8.07
C LEU A 72 -8.19 0.66 9.05
N GLY A 73 -6.92 0.51 9.43
CA GLY A 73 -6.49 -0.47 10.41
C GLY A 73 -5.10 -0.17 10.97
N PRO A 74 -4.54 -1.09 11.78
CA PRO A 74 -3.22 -0.90 12.39
C PRO A 74 -2.11 -0.70 11.34
N CYS A 75 -1.29 0.34 11.51
CA CYS A 75 -0.24 0.69 10.55
C CYS A 75 0.84 -0.39 10.40
N ASN A 76 1.07 -1.23 11.41
CA ASN A 76 1.99 -2.37 11.31
C ASN A 76 1.48 -3.48 10.37
N GLN A 77 0.18 -3.51 10.06
CA GLN A 77 -0.45 -4.46 9.12
C GLN A 77 -0.69 -3.86 7.74
N SER A 78 -0.62 -2.52 7.59
CA SER A 78 -0.76 -1.83 6.31
C SER A 78 0.19 -2.38 5.26
N ASP A 79 -0.25 -2.44 4.02
CA ASP A 79 0.62 -2.64 2.85
C ASP A 79 1.67 -1.51 2.77
N GLY A 80 2.75 -1.76 2.02
CA GLY A 80 3.67 -0.70 1.60
C GLY A 80 3.14 -0.02 0.34
N TRP A 81 3.27 1.30 0.26
CA TRP A 81 2.80 2.09 -0.88
C TRP A 81 3.95 2.79 -1.61
N THR A 82 3.77 3.01 -2.90
CA THR A 82 4.63 3.82 -3.78
C THR A 82 3.77 4.90 -4.40
N TYR A 83 4.18 6.17 -4.25
CA TYR A 83 3.59 7.29 -4.97
C TYR A 83 4.48 7.62 -6.17
N THR A 84 3.97 7.48 -7.39
CA THR A 84 4.75 7.63 -8.63
C THR A 84 4.74 9.07 -9.15
N PRO A 85 5.67 9.44 -10.06
CA PRO A 85 5.61 10.74 -10.75
C PRO A 85 4.32 10.94 -11.58
N GLN A 86 3.66 9.85 -11.99
CA GLN A 86 2.35 9.86 -12.65
C GLN A 86 1.19 9.99 -11.65
N LYS A 87 1.49 10.31 -10.38
CA LYS A 87 0.51 10.51 -9.31
C LYS A 87 -0.31 9.26 -8.98
N LEU A 88 0.25 8.08 -9.23
CA LEU A 88 -0.39 6.81 -8.89
C LEU A 88 0.02 6.37 -7.50
N LEU A 89 -0.95 5.95 -6.70
CA LEU A 89 -0.74 5.27 -5.43
C LEU A 89 -0.76 3.77 -5.64
N MET A 90 0.42 3.16 -5.70
CA MET A 90 0.59 1.74 -6.01
C MET A 90 0.95 0.92 -4.77
N VAL A 91 0.37 -0.27 -4.64
CA VAL A 91 0.76 -1.23 -3.61
C VAL A 91 2.12 -1.84 -4.00
N LYS A 92 3.12 -1.64 -3.13
CA LYS A 92 4.52 -2.01 -3.36
C LYS A 92 4.67 -3.50 -3.64
N GLY A 93 5.38 -3.84 -4.71
CA GLY A 93 5.59 -5.23 -5.13
C GLY A 93 4.42 -5.83 -5.92
N THR A 94 3.42 -5.03 -6.29
CA THR A 94 2.27 -5.44 -7.10
C THR A 94 2.01 -4.43 -8.22
N TYR A 95 1.02 -4.72 -9.07
CA TYR A 95 0.50 -3.80 -10.09
C TYR A 95 -0.76 -3.06 -9.65
N PHE A 96 -1.20 -3.25 -8.40
CA PHE A 96 -2.42 -2.63 -7.92
C PHE A 96 -2.23 -1.14 -7.66
N CYS A 97 -3.08 -0.31 -8.26
CA CYS A 97 -3.21 1.11 -7.97
C CYS A 97 -4.55 1.41 -7.30
N LEU A 98 -4.56 2.43 -6.44
CA LEU A 98 -5.78 2.97 -5.85
C LEU A 98 -6.60 3.70 -6.90
N GLN A 99 -7.89 3.37 -6.97
CA GLN A 99 -8.83 3.95 -7.93
C GLN A 99 -10.03 4.55 -7.21
N ALA A 100 -10.41 5.74 -7.63
CA ALA A 100 -11.72 6.29 -7.33
C ALA A 100 -12.79 5.61 -8.19
N VAL A 101 -14.02 5.55 -7.67
CA VAL A 101 -15.17 5.03 -8.43
C VAL A 101 -16.16 6.17 -8.64
N ASP A 102 -16.90 6.51 -7.60
CA ASP A 102 -17.89 7.57 -7.59
C ASP A 102 -18.12 8.07 -6.17
N SER A 103 -18.82 9.20 -6.04
CA SER A 103 -19.25 9.73 -4.75
C SER A 103 -20.00 8.68 -3.92
N GLY A 104 -19.64 8.53 -2.64
CA GLY A 104 -20.20 7.56 -1.70
C GLY A 104 -19.86 6.10 -2.00
N LYS A 105 -18.98 5.82 -2.97
CA LYS A 105 -18.58 4.44 -3.32
C LYS A 105 -17.23 4.07 -2.72
N PRO A 106 -17.01 2.80 -2.38
CA PRO A 106 -15.69 2.33 -1.94
C PRO A 106 -14.60 2.61 -2.97
N ALA A 107 -13.46 3.14 -2.50
CA ALA A 107 -12.25 3.13 -3.30
C ALA A 107 -11.78 1.68 -3.49
N ARG A 108 -11.20 1.37 -4.65
CA ARG A 108 -10.79 0.00 -4.99
C ARG A 108 -9.34 -0.06 -5.44
N LEU A 109 -8.84 -1.28 -5.54
CA LEU A 109 -7.57 -1.58 -6.20
C LEU A 109 -7.83 -2.15 -7.59
N GLY A 110 -7.19 -1.57 -8.59
CA GLY A 110 -7.24 -2.04 -9.97
C GLY A 110 -5.84 -2.28 -10.53
N ILE A 111 -5.76 -3.11 -11.58
CA ILE A 111 -4.51 -3.33 -12.34
C ILE A 111 -4.43 -2.36 -13.52
N VAL A 112 -5.58 -1.93 -14.04
CA VAL A 112 -5.68 -0.97 -15.14
C VAL A 112 -5.80 0.44 -14.56
N CYS A 113 -4.66 1.10 -14.37
CA CYS A 113 -4.60 2.46 -13.85
C CYS A 113 -4.92 3.47 -14.95
N SER A 114 -5.99 4.25 -14.76
CA SER A 114 -6.45 5.25 -15.71
C SER A 114 -6.61 6.61 -15.04
N SER A 115 -7.38 7.54 -15.63
CA SER A 115 -7.58 8.88 -15.07
C SER A 115 -8.20 8.87 -13.66
N ASP A 116 -8.98 7.84 -13.32
CA ASP A 116 -9.58 7.61 -11.99
C ASP A 116 -8.57 7.15 -10.93
N SER A 117 -7.31 6.93 -11.33
CA SER A 117 -6.24 6.40 -10.49
C SER A 117 -5.15 7.45 -10.22
N GLU A 118 -5.28 8.66 -10.78
CA GLU A 118 -4.38 9.79 -10.55
C GLU A 118 -4.82 10.58 -9.31
N TRP A 119 -3.93 10.68 -8.31
CA TRP A 119 -4.19 11.31 -7.02
C TRP A 119 -3.26 12.49 -6.76
N GLU A 120 -3.79 13.71 -6.75
CA GLU A 120 -3.08 14.90 -6.29
C GLU A 120 -2.99 14.92 -4.76
N VAL A 121 -1.79 15.19 -4.24
CA VAL A 121 -1.58 15.49 -2.82
C VAL A 121 -1.60 17.01 -2.65
N THR A 122 -2.69 17.55 -2.13
CA THR A 122 -2.78 18.99 -1.84
C THR A 122 -2.14 19.29 -0.49
N SER A 123 -1.26 20.27 -0.38
CA SER A 123 -0.36 20.44 0.78
C SER A 123 -0.65 21.62 1.73
N SER A 124 -1.72 22.38 1.53
CA SER A 124 -2.04 23.50 2.43
C SER A 124 -2.81 23.02 3.68
N GLY A 125 -2.10 22.90 4.81
CA GLY A 125 -2.68 22.55 6.11
C GLY A 125 -2.84 21.05 6.31
N LYS A 126 -4.06 20.52 6.09
CA LYS A 126 -4.38 19.09 6.19
C LYS A 126 -4.35 18.47 4.79
N PRO A 127 -3.31 17.69 4.44
CA PRO A 127 -3.22 17.12 3.11
C PRO A 127 -4.38 16.17 2.80
N HIS A 128 -4.90 16.26 1.59
CA HIS A 128 -5.91 15.34 1.08
C HIS A 128 -5.46 14.75 -0.25
N LEU A 129 -5.96 13.55 -0.54
CA LEU A 129 -5.74 12.86 -1.80
C LEU A 129 -6.95 13.09 -2.69
N SER A 130 -6.78 13.85 -3.77
CA SER A 130 -7.88 14.18 -4.69
C SER A 130 -7.65 13.66 -6.09
N THR A 131 -8.72 13.32 -6.79
CA THR A 131 -8.71 12.96 -8.21
C THR A 131 -9.73 13.80 -8.96
N LYS A 132 -9.42 14.13 -10.22
CA LYS A 132 -10.30 14.93 -11.07
C LYS A 132 -11.10 14.01 -11.99
N LYS A 133 -12.42 14.10 -11.91
CA LYS A 133 -13.34 13.38 -12.81
C LYS A 133 -13.33 14.01 -14.21
N ALA A 134 -13.81 13.25 -15.19
CA ALA A 134 -13.98 13.72 -16.57
C ALA A 134 -14.91 14.95 -16.69
N ASP A 135 -15.89 15.08 -15.80
CA ASP A 135 -16.79 16.25 -15.72
C ASP A 135 -16.14 17.50 -15.09
N GLY A 136 -14.87 17.40 -14.66
CA GLY A 136 -14.11 18.48 -14.05
C GLY A 136 -14.27 18.60 -12.54
N SER A 137 -15.19 17.86 -11.92
CA SER A 137 -15.35 17.81 -10.46
C SER A 137 -14.21 17.03 -9.79
N PHE A 138 -14.00 17.27 -8.49
CA PHE A 138 -12.96 16.60 -7.71
C PHE A 138 -13.57 15.66 -6.68
N LEU A 139 -13.07 14.43 -6.64
CA LEU A 139 -13.32 13.49 -5.55
C LEU A 139 -12.08 13.39 -4.66
N CYS A 140 -12.29 13.30 -3.36
CA CYS A 140 -11.26 13.07 -2.37
C CYS A 140 -11.40 11.67 -1.78
N LEU A 141 -10.27 11.09 -1.39
CA LEU A 141 -10.27 9.92 -0.52
C LEU A 141 -10.88 10.31 0.83
N ASP A 142 -11.75 9.47 1.33
CA ASP A 142 -12.56 9.71 2.52
C ASP A 142 -12.73 8.40 3.29
N VAL A 143 -13.07 8.50 4.58
CA VAL A 143 -13.40 7.36 5.42
C VAL A 143 -14.84 7.46 5.92
N ASP A 144 -15.59 6.38 5.74
CA ASP A 144 -16.94 6.27 6.29
C ASP A 144 -16.93 5.95 7.80
N PRO A 145 -18.07 6.06 8.52
CA PRO A 145 -18.15 5.69 9.93
C PRO A 145 -17.80 4.23 10.25
N GLY A 146 -17.80 3.34 9.24
CA GLY A 146 -17.40 1.94 9.33
C GLY A 146 -15.91 1.71 9.06
N ASN A 147 -15.09 2.77 9.01
CA ASN A 147 -13.67 2.75 8.65
C ASN A 147 -13.37 2.26 7.24
N THR A 148 -14.36 2.25 6.34
CA THR A 148 -14.18 1.88 4.94
C THR A 148 -13.71 3.08 4.15
N LEU A 149 -12.71 2.88 3.29
CA LEU A 149 -12.26 3.90 2.37
C LEU A 149 -13.28 4.07 1.24
N ILE A 150 -13.81 5.26 1.15
CA ILE A 150 -14.76 5.68 0.11
C ILE A 150 -14.21 6.89 -0.63
N THR A 151 -14.86 7.29 -1.71
CA THR A 151 -14.60 8.55 -2.39
C THR A 151 -15.81 9.47 -2.29
N ASN A 152 -15.59 10.74 -1.98
CA ASN A 152 -16.63 11.77 -1.87
C ASN A 152 -16.17 13.08 -2.49
N PRO A 153 -17.07 14.04 -2.78
CA PRO A 153 -16.67 15.39 -3.14
C PRO A 153 -15.67 15.95 -2.13
N CYS A 154 -14.61 16.58 -2.63
CA CYS A 154 -13.61 17.20 -1.77
C CYS A 154 -14.24 18.33 -0.95
N LEU A 155 -14.10 18.25 0.37
CA LEU A 155 -14.65 19.26 1.28
C LEU A 155 -13.81 20.54 1.33
N CYS A 156 -12.55 20.48 0.87
CA CYS A 156 -11.54 21.50 1.15
C CYS A 156 -10.76 21.98 -0.07
N LEU A 157 -11.47 22.34 -1.14
CA LEU A 157 -10.86 22.78 -2.39
C LEU A 157 -10.27 24.21 -2.34
N SER A 158 -10.61 25.05 -1.34
CA SER A 158 -10.18 26.46 -1.34
C SER A 158 -10.24 27.18 0.02
N ASN A 159 -9.53 26.74 1.07
CA ASN A 159 -9.55 27.48 2.35
C ASN A 159 -8.46 27.06 3.36
N GLU A 160 -7.92 28.07 4.03
CA GLU A 160 -6.88 27.97 5.07
C GLU A 160 -7.38 27.35 6.40
N ARG A 161 -8.70 27.11 6.52
CA ARG A 161 -9.34 26.42 7.66
C ARG A 161 -10.28 25.33 7.14
N CYS A 162 -9.67 24.27 6.64
CA CYS A 162 -10.35 23.03 6.27
C CYS A 162 -10.43 22.11 7.50
N GLU A 163 -11.64 21.76 7.93
CA GLU A 163 -11.89 20.80 9.01
C GLU A 163 -12.56 19.54 8.44
N ALA A 164 -11.88 18.85 7.53
CA ALA A 164 -12.31 17.58 6.93
C ALA A 164 -11.41 16.44 7.40
N ASP A 165 -11.48 16.13 8.70
CA ASP A 165 -10.63 15.13 9.36
C ASP A 165 -10.76 13.72 8.79
N ASN A 166 -11.91 13.41 8.17
CA ASN A 166 -12.20 12.17 7.46
C ASN A 166 -11.58 12.10 6.06
N GLN A 167 -11.19 13.23 5.48
CA GLN A 167 -10.52 13.32 4.16
C GLN A 167 -9.03 13.65 4.29
N TRP A 168 -8.50 13.71 5.51
CA TRP A 168 -7.10 14.01 5.77
C TRP A 168 -6.25 12.73 5.70
N PHE A 169 -5.38 12.67 4.69
CA PHE A 169 -4.47 11.56 4.48
C PHE A 169 -3.04 12.03 4.23
N GLU A 170 -2.08 11.31 4.81
CA GLU A 170 -0.65 11.57 4.67
C GLU A 170 0.07 10.37 4.08
N ILE A 171 0.96 10.63 3.13
CA ILE A 171 1.88 9.61 2.63
C ILE A 171 3.17 9.74 3.45
N SER A 172 3.35 8.89 4.46
CA SER A 172 4.52 8.93 5.36
C SER A 172 5.43 7.73 5.14
N SER A 173 6.72 7.88 5.45
CA SER A 173 7.64 6.75 5.50
C SER A 173 7.50 6.01 6.82
N ARG A 174 7.23 4.70 6.79
CA ARG A 174 7.03 3.84 7.97
C ARG A 174 8.13 3.95 9.04
N ASN A 175 9.37 4.27 8.64
CA ASN A 175 10.49 4.43 9.57
C ASN A 175 10.47 5.75 10.35
N LYS A 176 9.82 6.81 9.83
CA LYS A 176 9.64 8.07 10.57
C LYS A 176 8.67 7.88 11.74
N ASP A 177 7.64 7.05 11.56
CA ASP A 177 6.64 6.79 12.62
C ASP A 177 7.19 5.90 13.75
N TYR A 178 8.13 4.99 13.44
CA TYR A 178 8.85 4.24 14.47
C TYR A 178 9.72 5.16 15.34
N ILE A 179 10.36 6.17 14.75
CA ILE A 179 11.15 7.18 15.48
C ILE A 179 10.24 8.08 16.32
N ALA A 180 9.08 8.50 15.79
CA ALA A 180 8.09 9.30 16.52
C ALA A 180 7.42 8.53 17.68
N GLY A 181 7.20 7.22 17.52
CA GLY A 181 6.68 6.35 18.58
C GLY A 181 7.66 6.16 19.74
N ILE A 182 8.97 6.11 19.47
CA ILE A 182 10.02 6.02 20.50
C ILE A 182 10.10 7.31 21.33
N THR A 183 9.98 8.48 20.69
CA THR A 183 9.97 9.76 21.43
C THR A 183 8.72 9.94 22.29
N SER A 184 7.57 9.38 21.91
CA SER A 184 6.34 9.45 22.72
C SER A 184 6.32 8.51 23.95
N SER A 185 7.12 7.44 23.93
CA SER A 185 7.10 6.40 24.98
C SER A 185 8.12 6.61 26.11
N SER A 186 9.03 7.58 25.98
CA SER A 186 10.07 7.85 26.99
C SER A 186 9.68 8.84 28.10
N SER A 187 8.47 9.40 28.07
CA SER A 187 7.95 10.29 29.13
C SER A 187 6.98 9.55 30.06
N ARG A 188 7.47 8.52 30.76
CA ARG A 188 6.85 8.02 31.99
C ARG A 188 7.92 7.70 33.02
N THR A 189 8.34 8.72 33.77
CA THR A 189 9.10 8.52 35.00
C THR A 189 8.33 9.13 36.17
N VAL A 190 7.66 8.21 36.86
CA VAL A 190 7.32 8.12 38.30
C VAL A 190 7.55 9.38 39.14
N SER A 191 6.44 9.92 39.65
CA SER A 191 6.40 10.76 40.84
C SER A 191 6.65 9.90 42.08
N SER A 192 7.61 10.28 42.93
CA SER A 192 7.61 9.90 44.35
C SER A 192 8.31 10.96 45.21
N LEU A 193 7.49 11.53 46.09
CA LEU A 193 7.72 12.35 47.30
C LEU A 193 8.71 11.69 48.29
N PRO A 194 9.24 12.40 49.32
CA PRO A 194 8.60 13.40 50.18
C PRO A 194 9.05 14.86 50.03
#